data_AF-A0A433B9I4-F1
#
_entry.id   AF-A0A433B9I4-F1
#
_cell.length_a   1.000
_cell.length_b   1.000
_cell.length_c   1.000
_cell.angle_alpha   90.00
_cell.angle_beta   90.00
_cell.angle_gamma   90.00
#
_symmetry.space_group_name_H-M   'P 1'
#
loop_
_entity.id
_entity.type
_entity.pdbx_description
1 polymer ?
#
loop_
_entity_poly.entity_id
_entity_poly.type
_entity_poly.pdbx_seq_one_letter_code
_entity_poly.pdbx_strand_id
1 'polypeptide(L)'
;MNSTTDQLTPPIPPEDIATIAGAWSALAFSILSCVIIGRKARVDFSAIRACCFLAEILTGVGLASANVMRLSSQIPEPIFNILLCLLQILFIDLMIAATFHLGVKLNGTKKHRFNALYKMTIVWGVLMNVGAGVSLVLGQYLHLFDAGNNAFLAARCSGLVASVCAFLYAFYPVLQVNDMKDMSSVPSSVVPVAIWYLSGFALVITLTVITYSISAVYPRQQYRAVDIGTATSSVFIRSAFLVFYSFQAPSAAIMAIRQQFFTDPLISSGDIEKQIRAVNVLSDKQVLSTESTMPKEYSLRNCPQ
;
A
#
# COMPACT_ATOMS: atom_id res chain seq x y z
N MET A 1 -2.08 -41.47 25.74
CA MET A 1 -1.94 -40.14 25.13
C MET A 1 -3.29 -39.76 24.56
N ASN A 2 -4.05 -38.91 25.26
CA ASN A 2 -5.31 -38.37 24.78
C ASN A 2 -4.99 -37.16 23.90
N SER A 3 -5.06 -37.33 22.58
CA SER A 3 -4.96 -36.25 21.61
C SER A 3 -6.35 -35.74 21.28
N THR A 4 -6.91 -34.89 22.14
CA THR A 4 -7.96 -33.95 21.72
C THR A 4 -7.27 -32.79 20.99
N THR A 5 -6.74 -33.07 19.80
CA THR A 5 -6.45 -32.04 18.82
C THR A 5 -7.77 -31.64 18.19
N ASP A 6 -8.16 -30.38 18.36
CA ASP A 6 -9.35 -29.76 17.77
C ASP A 6 -9.53 -30.19 16.30
N GLN A 7 -10.43 -31.14 16.06
CA GLN A 7 -10.79 -31.63 14.72
C GLN A 7 -11.62 -30.60 13.91
N LEU A 8 -11.60 -29.32 14.28
CA LEU A 8 -12.40 -28.28 13.63
C LEU A 8 -11.86 -27.87 12.25
N THR A 9 -10.61 -28.17 11.92
CA THR A 9 -10.06 -27.95 10.56
C THR A 9 -9.01 -28.99 10.16
N PRO A 10 -9.39 -30.00 9.35
CA PRO A 10 -8.45 -31.02 8.88
C PRO A 10 -7.41 -30.41 7.93
N PRO A 11 -6.16 -30.91 7.92
CA PRO A 11 -5.10 -30.42 7.03
C PRO A 11 -5.51 -30.51 5.55
N ILE A 12 -4.85 -29.72 4.70
CA ILE A 12 -5.09 -29.81 3.25
C ILE A 12 -4.67 -31.21 2.76
N PRO A 13 -5.49 -31.88 1.93
CA PRO A 13 -5.15 -33.19 1.41
C PRO A 13 -3.84 -33.15 0.60
N PRO A 14 -2.95 -34.16 0.74
CA PRO A 14 -1.66 -34.17 0.06
C PRO A 14 -1.75 -34.15 -1.47
N GLU A 15 -2.88 -34.57 -2.03
CA GLU A 15 -3.19 -34.53 -3.47
C GLU A 15 -3.46 -33.12 -4.03
N ASP A 16 -3.73 -32.11 -3.18
CA ASP A 16 -3.91 -30.72 -3.63
C ASP A 16 -2.56 -30.00 -3.82
N ILE A 17 -1.79 -30.54 -4.76
CA ILE A 17 -0.43 -30.10 -5.08
C ILE A 17 -0.42 -28.62 -5.50
N ALA A 18 -1.47 -28.14 -6.18
CA ALA A 18 -1.57 -26.77 -6.65
C ALA A 18 -1.61 -25.76 -5.49
N THR A 19 -2.47 -26.00 -4.48
CA THR A 19 -2.56 -25.15 -3.30
C THR A 19 -1.28 -25.16 -2.48
N ILE A 20 -0.68 -26.35 -2.29
CA ILE A 20 0.56 -26.53 -1.55
C ILE A 20 1.72 -25.79 -2.23
N ALA A 21 1.93 -26.03 -3.53
CA ALA A 21 2.97 -25.36 -4.30
C ALA A 21 2.76 -23.85 -4.37
N GLY A 22 1.50 -23.41 -4.51
CA GLY A 22 1.12 -22.00 -4.46
C GLY A 22 1.56 -21.31 -3.17
N ALA A 23 1.19 -21.85 -2.02
CA ALA A 23 1.53 -21.26 -0.73
C ALA A 23 3.06 -21.18 -0.50
N TRP A 24 3.81 -22.25 -0.82
CA TRP A 24 5.26 -22.24 -0.69
C TRP A 24 5.95 -21.28 -1.67
N SER A 25 5.45 -21.19 -2.91
CA SER A 25 5.99 -20.24 -3.89
C SER A 25 5.77 -18.78 -3.46
N ALA A 26 4.62 -18.46 -2.87
CA ALA A 26 4.37 -17.13 -2.29
C ALA A 26 5.36 -16.80 -1.16
N LEU A 27 5.63 -17.75 -0.27
CA LEU A 27 6.61 -17.57 0.79
C LEU A 27 8.02 -17.34 0.23
N ALA A 28 8.46 -18.18 -0.71
CA ALA A 28 9.76 -18.04 -1.36
C ALA A 28 9.90 -16.69 -2.07
N PHE A 29 8.86 -16.27 -2.81
CA PHE A 29 8.82 -14.98 -3.48
C PHE A 29 8.86 -13.80 -2.50
N SER A 30 8.13 -13.88 -1.38
CA SER A 30 8.12 -12.84 -0.34
C SER A 30 9.48 -12.71 0.34
N ILE A 31 10.16 -13.83 0.64
CA ILE A 31 11.51 -13.82 1.21
C ILE A 31 12.49 -13.17 0.22
N LEU A 32 12.46 -13.57 -1.04
CA LEU A 32 13.31 -12.99 -2.08
C LEU A 32 13.05 -11.48 -2.25
N SER A 33 11.78 -11.09 -2.29
CA SER A 33 11.33 -9.70 -2.35
C SER A 33 11.84 -8.90 -1.16
N CYS A 34 11.71 -9.43 0.06
CA CYS A 34 12.21 -8.83 1.28
C CYS A 34 13.72 -8.57 1.21
N VAL A 35 14.51 -9.55 0.74
CA VAL A 35 15.97 -9.39 0.57
C VAL A 35 16.30 -8.31 -0.46
N ILE A 36 15.59 -8.28 -1.59
CA ILE A 36 15.79 -7.27 -2.65
C ILE A 36 15.48 -5.86 -2.12
N ILE A 37 14.32 -5.69 -1.49
CA ILE A 37 13.88 -4.40 -0.91
C ILE A 37 14.84 -3.98 0.20
N GLY A 38 15.23 -4.89 1.09
CA GLY A 38 16.16 -4.61 2.19
C GLY A 38 17.55 -4.20 1.70
N ARG A 39 18.07 -4.88 0.67
CA ARG A 39 19.33 -4.47 0.02
C ARG A 39 19.21 -3.07 -0.58
N LYS A 40 18.09 -2.76 -1.24
CA LYS A 40 17.84 -1.43 -1.83
C LYS A 40 17.70 -0.34 -0.76
N ALA A 41 16.96 -0.60 0.30
CA ALA A 41 16.80 0.32 1.43
C ALA A 41 18.13 0.62 2.13
N ARG A 42 19.06 -0.35 2.17
CA ARG A 42 20.40 -0.17 2.73
C ARG A 42 21.33 0.64 1.82
N VAL A 43 21.32 0.38 0.50
CA VAL A 43 22.24 1.02 -0.44
C VAL A 43 21.85 2.47 -0.74
N ASP A 44 20.55 2.75 -0.85
CA ASP A 44 20.03 4.06 -1.17
C ASP A 44 18.78 4.29 -0.30
N PHE A 45 19.00 4.83 0.89
CA PHE A 45 17.97 4.92 1.92
C PHE A 45 16.92 5.97 1.54
N SER A 46 15.66 5.61 1.71
CA SER A 46 14.54 6.55 1.70
C SER A 46 13.46 6.06 2.67
N ALA A 47 12.71 7.00 3.25
CA ALA A 47 11.63 6.64 4.18
C ALA A 47 10.61 5.69 3.53
N ILE A 48 10.28 5.90 2.25
CA ILE A 48 9.37 5.02 1.50
C ILE A 48 9.94 3.61 1.40
N ARG A 49 11.24 3.45 1.10
CA ARG A 49 11.87 2.12 0.99
C ARG A 49 11.95 1.41 2.34
N ALA A 50 12.22 2.14 3.41
CA ALA A 50 12.19 1.60 4.76
C ALA A 50 10.78 1.12 5.13
N CYS A 51 9.75 1.93 4.82
CA CYS A 51 8.36 1.56 4.97
C CYS A 51 7.99 0.32 4.13
N CYS A 52 8.40 0.25 2.86
CA CYS A 52 8.17 -0.92 2.02
C CYS A 52 8.86 -2.17 2.57
N PHE A 53 10.06 -2.03 3.14
CA PHE A 53 10.78 -3.14 3.77
C PHE A 53 10.04 -3.67 5.00
N LEU A 54 9.59 -2.78 5.90
CA LEU A 54 8.80 -3.16 7.07
C LEU A 54 7.47 -3.80 6.67
N ALA A 55 6.81 -3.25 5.65
CA ALA A 55 5.58 -3.81 5.10
C ALA A 55 5.78 -5.19 4.49
N GLU A 56 6.90 -5.42 3.80
CA GLU A 56 7.21 -6.73 3.21
C GLU A 56 7.46 -7.79 4.28
N ILE A 57 8.17 -7.43 5.35
CA ILE A 57 8.37 -8.33 6.50
C ILE A 57 7.02 -8.71 7.11
N LEU A 58 6.18 -7.73 7.41
CA LEU A 58 4.92 -7.97 8.12
C LEU A 58 3.88 -8.63 7.21
N THR A 59 3.58 -7.99 6.08
CA THR A 59 2.43 -8.31 5.23
C THR A 59 2.75 -9.31 4.12
N GLY A 60 4.01 -9.41 3.71
CA GLY A 60 4.51 -10.41 2.76
C GLY A 60 4.95 -11.67 3.49
N VAL A 61 6.14 -11.65 4.09
CA VAL A 61 6.76 -12.81 4.75
C VAL A 61 5.92 -13.33 5.92
N GLY A 62 5.44 -12.44 6.81
CA GLY A 62 4.64 -12.84 7.97
C GLY A 62 3.34 -13.53 7.58
N LEU A 63 2.58 -12.94 6.65
CA LEU A 63 1.32 -13.54 6.18
C LEU A 63 1.54 -14.80 5.34
N ALA A 64 2.58 -14.84 4.49
CA ALA A 64 2.94 -16.04 3.73
C ALA A 64 3.28 -17.21 4.64
N SER A 65 4.08 -16.96 5.68
CA SER A 65 4.49 -17.97 6.66
C SER A 65 3.26 -18.52 7.38
N ALA A 66 2.38 -17.64 7.84
CA ALA A 66 1.13 -18.04 8.48
C ALA A 66 0.24 -18.85 7.53
N ASN A 67 0.19 -18.48 6.24
CA ASN A 67 -0.61 -19.21 5.25
C ASN A 67 -0.03 -20.62 4.95
N VAL A 68 1.29 -20.78 4.92
CA VAL A 68 1.95 -22.09 4.80
C VAL A 68 1.65 -22.97 6.03
N MET A 69 1.71 -22.40 7.23
CA MET A 69 1.38 -23.12 8.46
C MET A 69 -0.07 -23.61 8.52
N ARG A 70 -1.00 -23.02 7.73
CA ARG A 70 -2.37 -23.54 7.61
C ARG A 70 -2.46 -24.85 6.85
N LEU A 71 -1.53 -25.15 5.94
CA LEU A 71 -1.55 -26.41 5.19
C LEU A 71 -1.55 -27.62 6.14
N SER A 72 -0.75 -27.54 7.19
CA SER A 72 -0.62 -28.56 8.25
C SER A 72 -1.51 -28.29 9.48
N SER A 73 -2.43 -27.32 9.40
CA SER A 73 -3.29 -26.89 10.51
C SER A 73 -2.53 -26.49 11.79
N GLN A 74 -1.31 -25.97 11.67
CA GLN A 74 -0.51 -25.50 12.82
C GLN A 74 -1.00 -24.16 13.38
N ILE A 75 -1.72 -23.36 12.58
CA ILE A 75 -2.37 -22.13 13.01
C ILE A 75 -3.90 -22.31 12.96
N PRO A 76 -4.60 -22.07 14.08
CA PRO A 76 -6.07 -22.01 14.11
C PRO A 76 -6.63 -20.92 13.18
N GLU A 77 -7.70 -21.24 12.47
CA GLU A 77 -8.39 -20.31 11.55
C GLU A 77 -8.75 -18.95 12.19
N PRO A 78 -9.24 -18.86 13.44
CA PRO A 78 -9.54 -17.57 14.06
C PRO A 78 -8.29 -16.68 14.19
N ILE A 79 -7.15 -17.26 14.58
CA ILE A 79 -5.88 -16.56 14.74
C ILE A 79 -5.37 -16.07 13.38
N PHE A 80 -5.44 -16.92 12.36
CA PHE A 80 -5.08 -16.52 11.01
C PHE A 80 -5.95 -15.37 10.50
N ASN A 81 -7.26 -15.41 10.75
CA ASN A 81 -8.18 -14.35 10.34
C ASN A 81 -7.87 -13.01 11.01
N ILE A 82 -7.49 -13.02 12.29
CA ILE A 82 -7.00 -11.82 12.98
C ILE A 82 -5.77 -11.26 12.27
N LEU A 83 -4.78 -12.12 12.02
CA LEU A 83 -3.54 -11.72 11.36
C LEU A 83 -3.79 -11.17 9.94
N LEU A 84 -4.60 -11.86 9.15
CA LEU A 84 -4.99 -11.44 7.81
C LEU A 84 -5.69 -10.08 7.83
N CYS A 85 -6.63 -9.87 8.75
CA CYS A 85 -7.36 -8.63 8.92
C CYS A 85 -6.39 -7.47 9.23
N LEU A 86 -5.60 -7.60 10.29
CA LEU A 86 -4.67 -6.57 10.75
C LEU A 86 -3.62 -6.21 9.69
N LEU A 87 -2.97 -7.21 9.11
CA LEU A 87 -1.91 -6.98 8.11
C LEU A 87 -2.46 -6.40 6.81
N GLN A 88 -3.69 -6.74 6.43
CA GLN A 88 -4.33 -6.17 5.25
C GLN A 88 -4.66 -4.69 5.44
N ILE A 89 -5.18 -4.30 6.60
CA ILE A 89 -5.49 -2.90 6.89
C ILE A 89 -4.22 -2.08 6.97
N LEU A 90 -3.21 -2.59 7.69
CA LEU A 90 -1.91 -1.96 7.77
C LEU A 90 -1.30 -1.74 6.38
N PHE A 91 -1.43 -2.72 5.47
CA PHE A 91 -1.02 -2.58 4.09
C PHE A 91 -1.78 -1.43 3.40
N ILE A 92 -3.11 -1.41 3.46
CA ILE A 92 -3.93 -0.36 2.82
C ILE A 92 -3.60 1.03 3.39
N ASP A 93 -3.42 1.17 4.70
CA ASP A 93 -3.05 2.45 5.31
C ASP A 93 -1.68 2.93 4.84
N LEU A 94 -0.71 2.01 4.73
CA LEU A 94 0.60 2.34 4.20
C LEU A 94 0.53 2.79 2.73
N MET A 95 -0.31 2.13 1.95
CA MET A 95 -0.58 2.44 0.55
C MET A 95 -1.19 3.84 0.39
N ILE A 96 -2.18 4.18 1.21
CA ILE A 96 -2.79 5.50 1.26
C ILE A 96 -1.76 6.55 1.68
N ALA A 97 -0.96 6.27 2.71
CA ALA A 97 0.08 7.17 3.19
C ALA A 97 1.15 7.45 2.12
N ALA A 98 1.61 6.41 1.41
CA ALA A 98 2.55 6.56 0.30
C ALA A 98 1.96 7.39 -0.85
N THR A 99 0.69 7.15 -1.21
CA THR A 99 -0.01 7.91 -2.25
C THR A 99 -0.23 9.37 -1.84
N PHE A 100 -0.53 9.66 -0.57
CA PHE A 100 -0.60 11.02 -0.07
C PHE A 100 0.76 11.72 -0.06
N HIS A 101 1.81 11.02 0.33
CA HIS A 101 3.16 11.57 0.29
C HIS A 101 3.55 11.97 -1.15
N LEU A 102 3.17 11.18 -2.15
CA LEU A 102 3.32 11.55 -3.56
C LEU A 102 2.39 12.70 -3.96
N GLY A 103 1.10 12.63 -3.59
CA GLY A 103 0.09 13.63 -3.96
C GLY A 103 0.37 15.03 -3.37
N VAL A 104 0.90 15.13 -2.15
CA VAL A 104 1.30 16.40 -1.55
C VAL A 104 2.44 17.06 -2.32
N LYS A 105 3.38 16.27 -2.86
CA LYS A 105 4.48 16.78 -3.69
C LYS A 105 3.96 17.35 -5.01
N LEU A 106 2.92 16.75 -5.59
CA LEU A 106 2.31 17.19 -6.85
C LEU A 106 1.38 18.39 -6.68
N ASN A 107 0.67 18.47 -5.54
CA ASN A 107 -0.30 19.53 -5.28
C ASN A 107 0.32 20.88 -4.85
N GLY A 108 1.65 21.00 -4.73
CA GLY A 108 2.43 22.24 -4.66
C GLY A 108 1.99 23.31 -3.63
N THR A 109 0.89 24.00 -3.90
CA THR A 109 0.27 25.08 -3.11
C THR A 109 -0.63 24.58 -1.97
N LYS A 110 -0.50 25.19 -0.78
CA LYS A 110 -1.29 24.84 0.44
C LYS A 110 -2.81 24.83 0.21
N LYS A 111 -3.33 25.65 -0.72
CA LYS A 111 -4.76 25.75 -1.04
C LYS A 111 -5.32 24.50 -1.76
N HIS A 112 -4.49 23.78 -2.53
CA HIS A 112 -4.90 22.57 -3.25
C HIS A 112 -4.59 21.27 -2.49
N ARG A 113 -3.66 21.32 -1.51
CA ARG A 113 -3.29 20.15 -0.68
C ARG A 113 -4.45 19.56 0.13
N PHE A 114 -5.36 20.38 0.63
CA PHE A 114 -6.47 19.93 1.51
C PHE A 114 -7.83 19.99 0.83
N ASN A 115 -7.93 19.42 -0.38
CA ASN A 115 -9.17 19.39 -1.15
C ASN A 115 -10.18 18.36 -0.59
N ALA A 116 -11.36 18.29 -1.22
CA ALA A 116 -12.41 17.35 -0.82
C ALA A 116 -11.96 15.88 -0.92
N LEU A 117 -11.16 15.52 -1.93
CA LEU A 117 -10.66 14.15 -2.11
C LEU A 117 -9.76 13.71 -0.95
N TYR A 118 -8.86 14.59 -0.50
CA TYR A 118 -8.04 14.34 0.68
C TYR A 118 -8.90 14.04 1.92
N LYS A 119 -9.91 14.89 2.19
CA LYS A 119 -10.82 14.70 3.34
C LYS A 119 -11.62 13.41 3.22
N MET A 120 -12.14 13.10 2.03
CA MET A 120 -12.88 11.87 1.76
C MET A 120 -12.03 10.63 2.00
N THR A 121 -10.78 10.60 1.52
CA THR A 121 -9.86 9.49 1.78
C THR A 121 -9.64 9.27 3.27
N ILE A 122 -9.45 10.33 4.06
CA ILE A 122 -9.28 10.22 5.51
C ILE A 122 -10.54 9.64 6.17
N VAL A 123 -11.72 10.14 5.82
CA VAL A 123 -13.00 9.64 6.37
C VAL A 123 -13.18 8.15 6.06
N TRP A 124 -12.96 7.74 4.80
CA TRP A 124 -13.08 6.33 4.40
C TRP A 124 -11.99 5.45 5.00
N GLY A 125 -10.77 5.96 5.20
CA GLY A 125 -9.69 5.25 5.89
C GLY A 125 -9.98 5.02 7.37
N VAL A 126 -10.58 6.01 8.05
CA VAL A 126 -11.07 5.87 9.43
C VAL A 126 -12.20 4.85 9.49
N LEU A 127 -13.17 4.92 8.57
CA LEU A 127 -14.26 3.93 8.49
C LEU A 127 -13.76 2.50 8.25
N MET A 128 -12.75 2.33 7.40
CA MET A 128 -12.08 1.03 7.20
C MET A 128 -11.51 0.50 8.53
N ASN A 129 -10.75 1.32 9.24
CA ASN A 129 -10.12 0.95 10.51
C ASN A 129 -11.15 0.61 11.60
N VAL A 130 -12.19 1.44 11.74
CA VAL A 130 -13.29 1.21 12.69
C VAL A 130 -14.06 -0.07 12.33
N GLY A 131 -14.43 -0.26 11.05
CA GLY A 131 -15.15 -1.44 10.59
C GLY A 131 -14.37 -2.73 10.81
N ALA A 132 -13.04 -2.68 10.66
CA ALA A 132 -12.19 -3.80 10.99
C ALA A 132 -12.09 -4.08 12.49
N GLY A 133 -11.97 -3.04 13.33
CA GLY A 133 -12.05 -3.20 14.78
C GLY A 133 -13.37 -3.85 15.21
N VAL A 134 -14.49 -3.39 14.65
CA VAL A 134 -15.82 -3.99 14.85
C VAL A 134 -15.84 -5.45 14.38
N SER A 135 -15.27 -5.77 13.23
CA SER A 135 -15.17 -7.16 12.76
C SER A 135 -14.44 -8.06 13.77
N LEU A 136 -13.32 -7.59 14.32
CA LEU A 136 -12.55 -8.35 15.30
C LEU A 136 -13.35 -8.56 16.60
N VAL A 137 -14.03 -7.52 17.10
CA VAL A 137 -14.87 -7.64 18.30
C VAL A 137 -16.04 -8.59 18.06
N LEU A 138 -16.80 -8.42 16.98
CA LEU A 138 -17.94 -9.27 16.66
C LEU A 138 -17.51 -10.73 16.42
N GLY A 139 -16.50 -10.94 15.58
CA GLY A 139 -16.10 -12.27 15.15
C GLY A 139 -15.29 -13.05 16.19
N GLN A 140 -14.41 -12.37 16.94
CA GLN A 140 -13.45 -13.05 17.83
C GLN A 140 -13.85 -12.97 19.30
N TYR A 141 -14.36 -11.83 19.76
CA TYR A 141 -14.72 -11.64 21.16
C TYR A 141 -16.16 -12.11 21.46
N LEU A 142 -17.11 -11.79 20.58
CA LEU A 142 -18.52 -12.16 20.75
C LEU A 142 -18.89 -13.47 20.04
N HIS A 143 -17.96 -14.09 19.30
CA HIS A 143 -18.19 -15.31 18.52
C HIS A 143 -19.33 -15.22 17.48
N LEU A 144 -19.66 -14.01 17.02
CA LEU A 144 -20.64 -13.73 15.97
C LEU A 144 -19.94 -13.69 14.60
N PHE A 145 -19.49 -14.86 14.13
CA PHE A 145 -18.62 -14.97 12.95
C PHE A 145 -19.20 -14.36 11.67
N ASP A 146 -20.50 -14.54 11.40
CA ASP A 146 -21.15 -13.98 10.19
C ASP A 146 -21.22 -12.46 10.24
N ALA A 147 -21.60 -11.89 11.39
CA ALA A 147 -21.62 -10.45 11.60
C ALA A 147 -20.19 -9.87 11.50
N GLY A 148 -19.20 -10.56 12.07
CA GLY A 148 -17.79 -10.20 11.97
C GLY A 148 -17.26 -10.23 10.53
N ASN A 149 -17.65 -11.23 9.73
CA ASN A 149 -17.29 -11.33 8.31
C ASN A 149 -17.93 -10.21 7.48
N ASN A 150 -19.20 -9.90 7.72
CA ASN A 150 -19.89 -8.80 7.03
C ASN A 150 -19.27 -7.44 7.36
N ALA A 151 -18.92 -7.20 8.63
CA ALA A 151 -18.21 -5.99 9.04
C ALA A 151 -16.82 -5.91 8.38
N PHE A 152 -16.11 -7.04 8.25
CA PHE A 152 -14.82 -7.07 7.56
C PHE A 152 -14.95 -6.78 6.07
N LEU A 153 -15.98 -7.30 5.41
CA LEU A 153 -16.27 -7.00 4.02
C LEU A 153 -16.55 -5.50 3.83
N ALA A 154 -17.37 -4.90 4.70
CA ALA A 154 -17.63 -3.46 4.69
C ALA A 154 -16.35 -2.62 4.89
N ALA A 155 -15.46 -3.05 5.80
CA ALA A 155 -14.17 -2.42 6.01
C ALA A 155 -13.31 -2.47 4.74
N ARG A 156 -13.26 -3.63 4.06
CA ARG A 156 -12.54 -3.79 2.78
C ARG A 156 -13.08 -2.88 1.68
N CYS A 157 -14.40 -2.80 1.54
CA CYS A 157 -15.03 -1.88 0.59
C CYS A 157 -14.67 -0.42 0.89
N SER A 158 -14.70 -0.03 2.17
CA SER A 158 -14.28 1.30 2.62
C SER A 158 -12.81 1.59 2.29
N GLY A 159 -11.93 0.61 2.49
CA GLY A 159 -10.51 0.70 2.14
C GLY A 159 -10.25 0.84 0.64
N LEU A 160 -11.04 0.16 -0.20
CA LEU A 160 -10.99 0.33 -1.66
C LEU A 160 -11.42 1.74 -2.06
N VAL A 161 -12.52 2.25 -1.51
CA VAL A 161 -12.99 3.62 -1.78
C VAL A 161 -11.94 4.64 -1.34
N ALA A 162 -11.37 4.47 -0.14
CA ALA A 162 -10.29 5.33 0.34
C ALA A 162 -9.08 5.32 -0.61
N SER A 163 -8.68 4.15 -1.10
CA SER A 163 -7.58 4.00 -2.06
C SER A 163 -7.89 4.70 -3.39
N VAL A 164 -9.11 4.56 -3.92
CA VAL A 164 -9.52 5.27 -5.15
C VAL A 164 -9.53 6.78 -4.94
N CYS A 165 -10.06 7.28 -3.83
CA CYS A 165 -10.00 8.71 -3.51
C CYS A 165 -8.55 9.21 -3.37
N ALA A 166 -7.67 8.42 -2.75
CA ALA A 166 -6.25 8.74 -2.63
C ALA A 166 -5.57 8.82 -4.00
N PHE A 167 -5.87 7.85 -4.87
CA PHE A 167 -5.39 7.83 -6.25
C PHE A 167 -5.86 9.07 -7.02
N LEU A 168 -7.16 9.38 -6.99
CA LEU A 168 -7.72 10.56 -7.65
C LEU A 168 -7.12 11.86 -7.09
N TYR A 169 -6.91 11.94 -5.78
CA TYR A 169 -6.24 13.09 -5.14
C TYR A 169 -4.82 13.29 -5.69
N ALA A 170 -4.05 12.21 -5.81
CA ALA A 170 -2.68 12.28 -6.31
C ALA A 170 -2.62 12.53 -7.83
N PHE A 171 -3.62 12.07 -8.58
CA PHE A 171 -3.71 12.24 -10.03
C PHE A 171 -4.33 13.59 -10.45
N TYR A 172 -5.04 14.27 -9.55
CA TYR A 172 -5.73 15.54 -9.82
C TYR A 172 -4.83 16.61 -10.49
N PRO A 173 -3.59 16.86 -10.04
CA PRO A 173 -2.70 17.85 -10.69
C PRO A 173 -2.33 17.46 -12.12
N VAL A 174 -2.26 16.16 -12.41
CA VAL A 174 -1.92 15.63 -13.74
C VAL A 174 -3.07 15.83 -14.73
N LEU A 175 -4.33 15.85 -14.25
CA LEU A 175 -5.50 16.14 -15.09
C LEU A 175 -5.66 17.63 -15.39
N GLN A 176 -5.13 18.51 -14.53
CA GLN A 176 -5.22 19.97 -14.69
C GLN A 176 -4.09 20.56 -15.55
N VAL A 177 -3.32 19.73 -16.24
CA VAL A 177 -2.20 20.11 -17.13
C VAL A 177 -2.63 21.11 -18.22
N ASN A 178 -3.93 21.21 -18.57
CA ASN A 178 -4.43 22.21 -19.52
C ASN A 178 -4.56 23.64 -18.95
N ASP A 179 -4.63 23.82 -17.61
CA ASP A 179 -4.68 25.14 -16.94
C ASP A 179 -3.27 25.61 -16.50
N MET A 180 -2.27 25.29 -17.32
CA MET A 180 -0.83 25.35 -17.09
C MET A 180 -0.22 26.75 -16.79
N LYS A 181 -1.02 27.81 -16.64
CA LYS A 181 -0.51 29.18 -16.42
C LYS A 181 0.09 29.38 -15.02
N ASP A 182 -0.29 28.58 -14.04
CA ASP A 182 0.18 28.71 -12.63
C ASP A 182 1.17 27.63 -12.18
N MET A 183 1.57 26.69 -13.05
CA MET A 183 2.47 25.57 -12.71
C MET A 183 3.97 25.85 -12.97
N SER A 184 4.38 27.12 -13.08
CA SER A 184 5.81 27.50 -13.23
C SER A 184 6.71 27.01 -12.07
N SER A 185 6.12 26.51 -10.98
CA SER A 185 6.82 26.00 -9.80
C SER A 185 7.00 24.48 -9.73
N VAL A 186 6.36 23.68 -10.59
CA VAL A 186 6.47 22.20 -10.53
C VAL A 186 7.52 21.72 -11.53
N PRO A 187 8.61 21.06 -11.10
CA PRO A 187 9.64 20.59 -12.02
C PRO A 187 9.06 19.57 -13.01
N SER A 188 9.26 19.78 -14.31
CA SER A 188 8.77 18.91 -15.42
C SER A 188 9.14 17.43 -15.24
N SER A 189 10.22 17.13 -14.51
CA SER A 189 10.66 15.77 -14.21
C SER A 189 9.82 15.03 -13.15
N VAL A 190 9.05 15.73 -12.33
CA VAL A 190 8.26 15.13 -11.22
C VAL A 190 6.99 14.47 -11.74
N VAL A 191 6.39 15.00 -12.81
CA VAL A 191 5.12 14.50 -13.37
C VAL A 191 5.25 13.08 -13.96
N PRO A 192 6.26 12.76 -14.80
CA PRO A 192 6.43 11.40 -15.32
C PRO A 192 6.71 10.37 -14.23
N VAL A 193 7.50 10.73 -13.22
CA VAL A 193 7.80 9.85 -12.08
C VAL A 193 6.52 9.55 -11.28
N ALA A 194 5.68 10.55 -11.06
CA ALA A 194 4.39 10.36 -10.41
C ALA A 194 3.45 9.47 -11.22
N ILE A 195 3.34 9.67 -12.53
CA ILE A 195 2.53 8.82 -13.42
C ILE A 195 2.97 7.36 -13.35
N TRP A 196 4.28 7.10 -13.28
CA TRP A 196 4.82 5.75 -13.14
C TRP A 196 4.33 5.05 -11.86
N TYR A 197 4.49 5.71 -10.70
CA TYR A 197 4.04 5.14 -9.43
C TYR A 197 2.52 4.99 -9.39
N LEU A 198 1.77 6.00 -9.86
CA LEU A 198 0.31 5.99 -9.89
C LEU A 198 -0.24 4.87 -10.80
N SER A 199 0.40 4.59 -11.93
CA SER A 199 0.03 3.46 -12.79
C SER A 199 0.17 2.12 -12.09
N GLY A 200 1.27 1.93 -11.34
CA GLY A 200 1.45 0.75 -10.49
C GLY A 200 0.39 0.63 -9.38
N PHE A 201 -0.02 1.77 -8.81
CA PHE A 201 -1.09 1.83 -7.81
C PHE A 201 -2.45 1.40 -8.39
N ALA A 202 -2.80 1.90 -9.57
CA ALA A 202 -4.04 1.56 -10.26
C ALA A 202 -4.11 0.06 -10.59
N LEU A 203 -3.00 -0.52 -11.05
CA LEU A 203 -2.90 -1.95 -11.30
C LEU A 203 -3.15 -2.76 -10.02
N VAL A 204 -2.59 -2.34 -8.89
CA VAL A 204 -2.81 -3.04 -7.62
C VAL A 204 -4.21 -2.92 -7.09
N ILE A 205 -4.83 -1.74 -7.15
CA ILE A 205 -6.25 -1.60 -6.79
C ILE A 205 -7.08 -2.60 -7.61
N THR A 206 -6.84 -2.65 -8.93
CA THR A 206 -7.58 -3.54 -9.84
C THR A 206 -7.40 -5.02 -9.48
N LEU A 207 -6.16 -5.48 -9.31
CA LEU A 207 -5.89 -6.86 -8.92
C LEU A 207 -6.45 -7.20 -7.54
N THR A 208 -6.40 -6.25 -6.60
CA THR A 208 -6.94 -6.40 -5.25
C THR A 208 -8.46 -6.58 -5.28
N VAL A 209 -9.17 -5.81 -6.11
CA VAL A 209 -10.62 -5.96 -6.31
C VAL A 209 -10.96 -7.38 -6.77
N ILE A 210 -10.21 -7.94 -7.73
CA ILE A 210 -10.42 -9.31 -8.21
C ILE A 210 -10.31 -10.32 -7.06
N THR A 211 -9.25 -10.24 -6.25
CA THR A 211 -9.05 -11.16 -5.11
C THR A 211 -10.18 -11.05 -4.07
N TYR A 212 -10.72 -9.84 -3.86
CA TYR A 212 -11.81 -9.61 -2.91
C TYR A 212 -13.14 -10.14 -3.44
N SER A 213 -13.41 -9.98 -4.74
CA SER A 213 -14.60 -10.55 -5.38
C SER A 213 -14.63 -12.07 -5.25
N ILE A 214 -13.50 -12.75 -5.48
CA ILE A 214 -13.41 -14.21 -5.27
C ILE A 214 -13.69 -14.56 -3.81
N SER A 215 -13.10 -13.83 -2.86
CA SER A 215 -13.31 -14.06 -1.42
C SER A 215 -14.75 -13.81 -0.96
N ALA A 216 -15.52 -12.99 -1.68
CA ALA A 216 -16.92 -12.70 -1.36
C ALA A 216 -17.87 -13.79 -1.89
N VAL A 217 -17.53 -14.40 -3.03
CA VAL A 217 -18.32 -15.48 -3.64
C VAL A 217 -18.10 -16.83 -2.93
N TYR A 218 -16.88 -17.09 -2.46
CA TYR A 218 -16.51 -18.35 -1.83
C TYR A 218 -16.28 -18.15 -0.32
N PRO A 219 -17.24 -18.56 0.54
CA PRO A 219 -17.10 -18.43 1.99
C PRO A 219 -15.91 -19.23 2.51
N ARG A 220 -15.04 -18.57 3.28
CA ARG A 220 -13.76 -19.14 3.76
C ARG A 220 -13.90 -20.44 4.55
N GLN A 221 -14.99 -20.55 5.32
CA GLN A 221 -15.25 -21.69 6.19
C GLN A 221 -15.57 -22.97 5.40
N GLN A 222 -16.11 -22.83 4.18
CA GLN A 222 -16.52 -23.95 3.34
C GLN A 222 -15.46 -24.32 2.31
N TYR A 223 -14.66 -23.36 1.86
CA TYR A 223 -13.69 -23.55 0.77
C TYR A 223 -12.26 -23.21 1.21
N ARG A 224 -11.69 -24.04 2.11
CA ARG A 224 -10.36 -23.80 2.69
C ARG A 224 -9.24 -23.66 1.66
N ALA A 225 -9.21 -24.53 0.64
CA ALA A 225 -8.20 -24.46 -0.43
C ALA A 225 -8.30 -23.13 -1.22
N VAL A 226 -9.53 -22.69 -1.53
CA VAL A 226 -9.76 -21.39 -2.21
C VAL A 226 -9.33 -20.24 -1.31
N ASP A 227 -9.58 -20.31 -0.01
CA ASP A 227 -9.14 -19.28 0.93
C ASP A 227 -7.60 -19.21 1.03
N ILE A 228 -6.91 -20.34 1.10
CA ILE A 228 -5.45 -20.39 1.05
C ILE A 228 -4.94 -19.85 -0.28
N GLY A 229 -5.58 -20.20 -1.40
CA GLY A 229 -5.24 -19.70 -2.73
C GLY A 229 -5.42 -18.19 -2.87
N THR A 230 -6.54 -17.63 -2.39
CA THR A 230 -6.79 -16.18 -2.43
C THR A 230 -5.83 -15.41 -1.52
N ALA A 231 -5.51 -15.93 -0.33
CA ALA A 231 -4.47 -15.37 0.53
C ALA A 231 -3.10 -15.40 -0.15
N THR A 232 -2.76 -16.50 -0.82
CA THR A 232 -1.53 -16.67 -1.61
C THR A 232 -1.42 -15.62 -2.72
N SER A 233 -2.47 -15.46 -3.54
CA SER A 233 -2.52 -14.43 -4.58
C SER A 233 -2.41 -13.02 -3.99
N SER A 234 -3.08 -12.75 -2.87
CA SER A 234 -2.99 -11.45 -2.20
C SER A 234 -1.57 -11.16 -1.71
N VAL A 235 -0.85 -12.15 -1.18
CA VAL A 235 0.54 -11.98 -0.76
C VAL A 235 1.43 -11.69 -1.97
N PHE A 236 1.31 -12.46 -3.05
CA PHE A 236 2.06 -12.22 -4.29
C PHE A 236 1.87 -10.79 -4.82
N ILE A 237 0.62 -10.33 -4.91
CA ILE A 237 0.30 -8.98 -5.40
C ILE A 237 0.94 -7.91 -4.50
N ARG A 238 0.86 -8.08 -3.17
CA ARG A 238 1.47 -7.13 -2.21
C ARG A 238 2.99 -7.11 -2.34
N SER A 239 3.65 -8.27 -2.37
CA SER A 239 5.10 -8.34 -2.50
C SER A 239 5.58 -7.77 -3.84
N ALA A 240 4.92 -8.12 -4.95
CA ALA A 240 5.26 -7.59 -6.27
C ALA A 240 5.15 -6.06 -6.30
N PHE A 241 4.15 -5.52 -5.62
CA PHE A 241 3.97 -4.07 -5.51
C PHE A 241 5.03 -3.40 -4.64
N LEU A 242 5.33 -3.96 -3.46
CA LEU A 242 6.35 -3.41 -2.56
C LEU A 242 7.72 -3.43 -3.24
N VAL A 243 8.00 -4.46 -4.04
CA VAL A 243 9.16 -4.53 -4.92
C VAL A 243 9.11 -3.37 -5.94
N PHE A 244 8.01 -3.22 -6.69
CA PHE A 244 7.85 -2.14 -7.67
C PHE A 244 8.09 -0.74 -7.06
N TYR A 245 7.52 -0.46 -5.89
CA TYR A 245 7.68 0.82 -5.18
C TYR A 245 9.08 1.03 -4.58
N SER A 246 9.80 -0.05 -4.30
CA SER A 246 11.19 0.04 -3.84
C SER A 246 12.16 0.50 -4.94
N PHE A 247 11.82 0.25 -6.22
CA PHE A 247 12.64 0.65 -7.35
C PHE A 247 12.38 2.10 -7.77
N GLN A 248 13.43 2.75 -8.30
CA GLN A 248 13.26 4.02 -8.99
C GLN A 248 12.60 3.78 -10.35
N ALA A 249 11.76 4.72 -10.78
CA ALA A 249 11.20 4.71 -12.11
C ALA A 249 12.32 4.63 -13.18
N PRO A 250 12.26 3.68 -14.13
CA PRO A 250 13.28 3.56 -15.17
C PRO A 250 13.38 4.85 -16.00
N SER A 251 14.60 5.29 -16.32
CA SER A 251 14.84 6.47 -17.14
C SER A 251 14.15 6.37 -18.51
N ALA A 252 14.14 5.19 -19.12
CA ALA A 252 13.43 4.92 -20.37
C ALA A 252 11.91 5.14 -20.27
N ALA A 253 11.29 4.70 -19.16
CA ALA A 253 9.86 4.90 -18.93
C ALA A 253 9.53 6.38 -18.70
N ILE A 254 10.37 7.08 -17.92
CA ILE A 254 10.26 8.53 -17.70
C ILE A 254 10.38 9.29 -19.02
N MET A 255 11.34 8.93 -19.88
CA MET A 255 11.53 9.55 -21.18
C MET A 255 10.32 9.31 -22.11
N ALA A 256 9.80 8.08 -22.17
CA ALA A 256 8.63 7.76 -22.97
C ALA A 256 7.39 8.55 -22.53
N ILE A 257 7.14 8.63 -21.22
CA ILE A 257 6.04 9.45 -20.66
C ILE A 257 6.29 10.92 -20.97
N ARG A 258 7.51 11.41 -20.76
CA ARG A 258 7.84 12.82 -21.04
C ARG A 258 7.62 13.19 -22.50
N GLN A 259 8.00 12.33 -23.45
CA GLN A 259 7.77 12.55 -24.88
C GLN A 259 6.29 12.63 -25.27
N GLN A 260 5.40 11.99 -24.51
CA GLN A 260 3.96 12.06 -24.75
C GLN A 260 3.32 13.33 -24.19
N PHE A 261 3.83 13.85 -23.07
CA PHE A 261 3.21 14.98 -22.35
C PHE A 261 3.94 16.31 -22.51
N PHE A 262 5.21 16.31 -22.92
CA PHE A 262 6.05 17.51 -23.04
C PHE A 262 6.85 17.49 -24.35
N THR A 263 6.68 18.53 -25.16
CA THR A 263 7.31 18.70 -26.49
C THR A 263 8.70 19.35 -26.43
N ASP A 264 9.32 19.43 -25.25
CA ASP A 264 10.61 20.10 -25.08
C ASP A 264 11.78 19.30 -25.69
N PRO A 265 12.82 19.96 -26.23
CA PRO A 265 13.93 19.31 -26.88
C PRO A 265 14.71 18.40 -25.93
N LEU A 266 15.16 17.25 -26.48
CA LEU A 266 15.88 16.16 -25.83
C LEU A 266 16.96 16.64 -24.85
N ILE A 267 16.63 16.70 -23.57
CA ILE A 267 17.60 16.79 -22.48
C ILE A 267 18.37 15.46 -22.43
N SER A 268 19.70 15.52 -22.34
CA SER A 268 20.56 14.32 -22.34
C SER A 268 20.17 13.36 -21.20
N SER A 269 20.30 12.05 -21.45
CA SER A 269 20.06 10.98 -20.45
C SER A 269 20.76 11.23 -19.10
N GLY A 270 21.97 11.82 -19.14
CA GLY A 270 22.75 12.13 -17.94
C GLY A 270 22.16 13.26 -17.08
N ASP A 271 21.46 14.22 -17.68
CA ASP A 271 20.78 15.29 -16.94
C ASP A 271 19.45 14.82 -16.33
N ILE A 272 18.79 13.84 -16.96
CA ILE A 272 17.60 13.18 -16.40
C ILE A 272 17.98 12.37 -15.16
N GLU A 273 19.08 11.61 -15.21
CA GLU A 273 19.54 10.84 -14.05
C GLU A 273 19.93 11.76 -12.89
N LYS A 274 20.58 12.90 -13.18
CA LYS A 274 20.85 13.95 -12.19
C LYS A 274 19.57 14.59 -11.66
N GLN A 275 18.55 14.82 -12.49
CA GLN A 275 17.25 15.36 -12.04
C GLN A 275 16.45 14.37 -11.20
N ILE A 276 16.43 13.07 -11.55
CA ILE A 276 15.78 12.02 -10.75
C ILE A 276 16.48 11.92 -9.40
N ARG A 277 17.82 11.93 -9.39
CA ARG A 277 18.61 11.92 -8.16
C ARG A 277 18.42 13.22 -7.37
N ALA A 278 18.32 14.37 -8.02
CA ALA A 278 18.04 15.66 -7.37
C ALA A 278 16.61 15.74 -6.81
N VAL A 279 15.59 15.17 -7.46
CA VAL A 279 14.23 15.06 -6.90
C VAL A 279 14.24 14.15 -5.67
N ASN A 280 15.05 13.09 -5.67
CA ASN A 280 15.24 12.22 -4.52
C ASN A 280 16.08 12.87 -3.40
N VAL A 281 17.06 13.75 -3.71
CA VAL A 281 17.96 14.39 -2.73
C VAL A 281 17.43 15.74 -2.20
N LEU A 282 16.73 16.54 -3.02
CA LEU A 282 15.98 17.73 -2.56
C LEU A 282 14.80 17.32 -1.65
N SER A 283 14.32 16.08 -1.79
CA SER A 283 13.30 15.48 -0.90
C SER A 283 13.74 15.40 0.56
N ASP A 284 15.03 15.30 0.86
CA ASP A 284 15.53 15.24 2.24
C ASP A 284 15.92 16.63 2.79
N LYS A 285 16.39 17.54 1.93
CA LYS A 285 16.77 18.90 2.35
C LYS A 285 15.59 19.87 2.51
N GLN A 286 14.50 19.71 1.74
CA GLN A 286 13.32 20.56 1.92
C GLN A 286 12.54 20.23 3.19
N VAL A 287 12.52 18.98 3.64
CA VAL A 287 11.89 18.64 4.94
C VAL A 287 12.64 19.33 6.09
N LEU A 288 13.98 19.35 6.06
CA LEU A 288 14.78 20.10 7.03
C LEU A 288 14.62 21.63 6.94
N SER A 289 14.45 22.20 5.74
CA SER A 289 14.27 23.66 5.62
C SER A 289 12.86 24.14 5.95
N THR A 290 11.84 23.28 5.83
CA THR A 290 10.46 23.61 6.24
C THR A 290 10.26 23.49 7.75
N GLU A 291 11.05 22.67 8.47
CA GLU A 291 11.10 22.67 9.94
C GLU A 291 11.93 23.84 10.51
N SER A 292 12.95 24.31 9.78
CA SER A 292 13.78 25.48 10.12
C SER A 292 13.05 26.83 9.94
N THR A 293 11.92 26.84 9.23
CA THR A 293 11.10 28.04 8.99
C THR A 293 9.75 28.00 9.70
N MET A 294 9.67 27.38 10.88
CA MET A 294 8.64 27.75 11.85
C MET A 294 9.00 29.12 12.46
N PRO A 295 8.14 30.16 12.36
CA PRO A 295 8.40 31.41 13.04
C PRO A 295 8.36 31.18 14.55
N LYS A 296 9.46 31.53 15.23
CA LYS A 296 9.46 31.86 16.67
C LYS A 296 8.64 33.13 16.88
N GLU A 297 7.33 33.05 16.77
CA GLU A 297 6.42 34.14 17.15
C GLU A 297 5.35 33.59 18.11
N TYR A 298 5.79 33.20 19.30
CA TYR A 298 4.96 33.18 20.51
C TYR A 298 5.85 33.39 21.72
N SER A 299 6.27 34.64 21.96
CA SER A 299 6.52 35.15 23.30
C SER A 299 6.67 36.66 23.24
N LEU A 300 6.00 37.34 24.18
CA LEU A 300 5.96 38.79 24.41
C LEU A 300 4.84 39.54 23.68
N ARG A 301 3.60 39.35 24.18
CA ARG A 301 2.67 40.48 24.30
C ARG A 301 2.49 40.83 25.78
N ASN A 302 2.85 42.07 26.05
CA ASN A 302 2.69 42.79 27.30
C ASN A 302 1.26 42.72 27.82
N CYS A 303 1.11 42.42 29.12
CA CYS A 303 -0.08 42.79 29.88
C CYS A 303 0.08 44.25 30.33
N PRO A 304 -0.89 45.15 30.07
CA PRO A 304 -0.99 46.40 30.78
C PRO A 304 -1.80 46.21 32.07
N GLN A 305 -1.21 46.60 33.20
CA GLN A 305 -1.90 47.27 34.30
C GLN A 305 -1.23 48.63 34.49
#